data_AF-A0A246FXI9-F1
#
_entry.id   AF-A0A246FXI9-F1
#
_cell.length_a   1.000
_cell.length_b   1.000
_cell.length_c   1.000
_cell.angle_alpha   90.00
_cell.angle_beta   90.00
_cell.angle_gamma   90.00
#
_symmetry.space_group_name_H-M   'P 1'
#
loop_
_entity.id
_entity.type
_entity.pdbx_description
1 polymer ?
#
loop_
_entity_poly.entity_id
_entity_poly.type
_entity_poly.pdbx_seq_one_letter_code
_entity_poly.pdbx_strand_id
1 'polypeptide(L)'
;MIQGSSSELACFCSYSLDLDVAIGFRLHKITEVLAISKQQDQDYLRRTSILDFDAGNITQLIDARGWRQLPQEQAARAVYEFCRDEILFGYNAGADSLPMSAILEEGLGHCNTKSTLLMGLLRALAIPCRLRGFTIDKRLQKGAMTPFVYFMSPKEILHTWVEVRLHERWVVLEGVILDEQYLRAVQNKFSNCQHAFLGYAIATPCLAKPAVQWTGRDTFIQREGIARELGVWASPDEFYTEHKTNLNGLKGWLYHRFFYKVLNNNVRRIREEAHDSTALSRTCEHREPPRSSN
;
A
#
# COMPACT_ATOMS: atom_id res chain seq x y z
N MET A 1 65.99 29.39 -44.70
CA MET A 1 65.73 28.11 -43.97
C MET A 1 65.52 28.52 -42.53
N ILE A 2 64.34 28.40 -41.92
CA ILE A 2 63.57 27.17 -41.65
C ILE A 2 62.06 27.48 -41.73
N GLN A 3 61.31 26.55 -42.30
CA GLN A 3 59.85 26.55 -42.50
C GLN A 3 59.11 26.26 -41.19
N GLY A 4 58.09 27.06 -40.85
CA GLY A 4 57.13 26.75 -39.77
C GLY A 4 55.98 25.91 -40.30
N SER A 5 55.80 24.70 -39.76
CA SER A 5 54.81 23.72 -40.21
C SER A 5 53.41 24.04 -39.67
N SER A 6 52.43 24.00 -40.57
CA SER A 6 50.99 24.19 -40.35
C SER A 6 50.27 23.04 -39.63
N SER A 7 50.95 22.33 -38.71
CA SER A 7 50.47 21.05 -38.15
C SER A 7 49.93 21.14 -36.71
N GLU A 8 50.15 22.23 -35.97
CA GLU A 8 49.70 22.33 -34.56
C GLU A 8 48.31 22.96 -34.38
N LEU A 9 47.78 23.66 -35.37
CA LEU A 9 46.42 24.23 -35.32
C LEU A 9 45.30 23.21 -35.60
N ALA A 10 45.63 22.03 -36.13
CA ALA A 10 44.64 20.98 -36.44
C ALA A 10 44.27 20.09 -35.24
N CYS A 11 45.07 20.08 -34.16
CA CYS A 11 44.86 19.21 -33.01
C CYS A 11 43.87 19.79 -31.99
N PHE A 12 43.74 21.12 -31.88
CA PHE A 12 42.81 21.75 -30.93
C PHE A 12 41.34 21.73 -31.37
N CYS A 13 41.07 21.57 -32.67
CA CYS A 13 39.70 21.58 -33.19
C CYS A 13 38.98 20.23 -33.02
N SER A 14 39.71 19.11 -32.98
CA SER A 14 39.14 17.77 -32.79
C SER A 14 38.71 17.51 -31.34
N TYR A 15 39.43 18.02 -30.34
CA TYR A 15 39.05 17.86 -28.93
C TYR A 15 37.77 18.61 -28.55
N SER A 16 37.49 19.77 -29.18
CA SER A 16 36.25 20.52 -28.95
C SER A 16 35.04 19.77 -29.53
N LEU A 17 35.17 19.23 -30.74
CA LEU A 17 34.12 18.45 -31.39
C LEU A 17 33.78 17.18 -30.61
N ASP A 18 34.77 16.46 -30.08
CA ASP A 18 34.55 15.26 -29.26
C ASP A 18 33.89 15.56 -27.91
N LEU A 19 34.22 16.71 -27.30
CA LEU A 19 33.59 17.16 -26.06
C LEU A 19 32.13 17.58 -26.28
N ASP A 20 31.85 18.32 -27.35
CA ASP A 20 30.50 18.76 -27.72
C ASP A 20 29.60 17.57 -28.11
N VAL A 21 30.15 16.57 -28.80
CA VAL A 21 29.45 15.31 -29.11
C VAL A 21 29.19 14.52 -27.82
N ALA A 22 30.17 14.37 -26.93
CA ALA A 22 29.98 13.66 -25.65
C ALA A 22 28.98 14.37 -24.72
N ILE A 23 28.99 15.71 -24.68
CA ILE A 23 28.02 16.53 -23.95
C ILE A 23 26.63 16.36 -24.58
N GLY A 24 26.53 16.39 -25.91
CA GLY A 24 25.29 16.15 -26.65
C GLY A 24 24.68 14.77 -26.37
N PHE A 25 25.48 13.70 -26.38
CA PHE A 25 25.04 12.34 -26.02
C PHE A 25 24.59 12.25 -24.56
N ARG A 26 25.28 12.92 -23.64
CA ARG A 26 24.92 12.93 -22.22
C ARG A 26 23.62 13.69 -21.97
N LEU A 27 23.42 14.83 -22.64
CA LEU A 27 22.18 15.62 -22.58
C LEU A 27 21.00 14.88 -23.22
N HIS A 28 21.22 14.16 -24.32
CA HIS A 28 20.19 13.35 -24.97
C HIS A 28 19.72 12.21 -24.05
N LYS A 29 20.65 11.44 -23.46
CA LYS A 29 20.33 10.39 -22.48
C LYS A 29 19.60 10.93 -21.25
N ILE A 30 19.99 12.11 -20.74
CA ILE A 30 19.29 12.76 -19.63
C ILE A 30 17.86 13.13 -20.04
N THR A 31 17.68 13.65 -21.27
CA THR A 31 16.36 14.02 -21.79
C THR A 31 15.45 12.80 -21.96
N GLU A 32 15.99 11.69 -22.48
CA GLU A 32 15.26 10.42 -22.58
C GLU A 32 14.86 9.88 -21.20
N VAL A 33 15.77 9.87 -20.23
CA VAL A 33 15.47 9.41 -18.85
C VAL A 33 14.42 10.31 -18.19
N LEU A 34 14.49 11.63 -18.38
CA LEU A 34 13.49 12.56 -17.87
C LEU A 34 12.13 12.39 -18.56
N ALA A 35 12.11 12.08 -19.86
CA ALA A 35 10.88 11.78 -20.60
C ALA A 35 10.24 10.46 -20.12
N ILE A 36 11.04 9.41 -19.90
CA ILE A 36 10.57 8.13 -19.34
C ILE A 36 10.00 8.33 -17.93
N SER A 37 10.71 9.08 -17.07
CA SER A 37 10.23 9.40 -15.72
C SER A 37 8.90 10.17 -15.76
N LYS A 38 8.80 11.22 -16.59
CA LYS A 38 7.54 11.97 -16.78
C LYS A 38 6.41 11.11 -17.33
N GLN A 39 6.69 10.17 -18.21
CA GLN A 39 5.67 9.26 -18.77
C GLN A 39 5.18 8.28 -17.70
N GLN A 40 6.08 7.69 -16.91
CA GLN A 40 5.72 6.82 -15.78
C GLN A 40 4.86 7.56 -14.75
N ASP A 41 5.08 8.85 -14.57
CA ASP A 41 4.28 9.67 -13.66
C ASP A 41 2.86 9.87 -14.15
N GLN A 42 2.67 10.01 -15.46
CA GLN A 42 1.34 10.10 -16.04
C GLN A 42 0.56 8.80 -15.85
N ASP A 43 1.22 7.65 -15.98
CA ASP A 43 0.60 6.35 -15.69
C ASP A 43 0.24 6.23 -14.20
N TYR A 44 1.11 6.72 -13.31
CA TYR A 44 0.90 6.73 -11.87
C TYR A 44 -0.09 7.80 -11.35
N LEU A 45 -0.66 8.59 -12.25
CA LEU A 45 -1.70 9.58 -11.97
C LEU A 45 -3.03 9.25 -12.67
N ARG A 46 -3.06 8.21 -13.49
CA ARG A 46 -4.19 7.90 -14.36
C ARG A 46 -5.44 7.47 -13.57
N ARG A 47 -6.58 8.01 -13.99
CA ARG A 47 -7.93 7.57 -13.59
C ARG A 47 -8.28 6.22 -14.22
N THR A 48 -8.93 5.34 -13.48
CA THR A 48 -9.37 4.02 -13.96
C THR A 48 -10.82 3.75 -13.56
N SER A 49 -11.31 2.52 -13.76
CA SER A 49 -12.67 2.15 -13.33
C SER A 49 -12.76 1.93 -11.82
N ILE A 50 -11.68 1.42 -11.21
CA ILE A 50 -11.58 1.23 -9.76
C ILE A 50 -11.10 2.51 -9.06
N LEU A 51 -10.22 3.29 -9.69
CA LEU A 51 -9.73 4.58 -9.19
C LEU A 51 -10.59 5.73 -9.78
N ASP A 52 -11.89 5.69 -9.49
CA ASP A 52 -12.88 6.69 -9.93
C ASP A 52 -12.87 7.95 -9.05
N PHE A 53 -11.69 8.56 -8.89
CA PHE A 53 -11.49 9.72 -8.01
C PHE A 53 -12.18 11.01 -8.47
N ASP A 54 -12.83 11.01 -9.63
CA ASP A 54 -13.72 12.05 -10.12
C ASP A 54 -15.16 11.93 -9.61
N ALA A 55 -15.49 10.85 -8.88
CA ALA A 55 -16.80 10.67 -8.26
C ALA A 55 -17.13 11.78 -7.25
N GLY A 56 -18.43 12.12 -7.15
CA GLY A 56 -18.90 13.26 -6.37
C GLY A 56 -18.59 13.16 -4.86
N ASN A 57 -18.68 11.97 -4.26
CA ASN A 57 -18.35 11.79 -2.84
C ASN A 57 -16.84 11.92 -2.57
N ILE A 58 -15.98 11.54 -3.52
CA ILE A 58 -14.53 11.72 -3.43
C ILE A 58 -14.16 13.20 -3.51
N THR A 59 -14.69 13.92 -4.49
CA THR A 59 -14.40 15.37 -4.65
C THR A 59 -14.91 16.16 -3.46
N GLN A 60 -16.12 15.86 -2.96
CA GLN A 60 -16.66 16.46 -1.74
C GLN A 60 -15.79 16.21 -0.51
N LEU A 61 -15.28 14.99 -0.32
CA LEU A 61 -14.35 14.68 0.79
C LEU A 61 -13.09 15.54 0.70
N ILE A 62 -12.45 15.58 -0.48
CA ILE A 62 -11.20 16.31 -0.70
C ILE A 62 -11.38 17.80 -0.41
N ASP A 63 -12.48 18.39 -0.89
CA ASP A 63 -12.77 19.80 -0.72
C ASP A 63 -13.12 20.12 0.74
N ALA A 64 -13.94 19.28 1.40
CA ALA A 64 -14.29 19.44 2.81
C ALA A 64 -13.08 19.33 3.74
N ARG A 65 -12.07 18.52 3.37
CA ARG A 65 -10.82 18.36 4.13
C ARG A 65 -9.78 19.43 3.84
N GLY A 66 -9.96 20.22 2.80
CA GLY A 66 -8.99 21.23 2.38
C GLY A 66 -7.63 20.64 1.96
N TRP A 67 -7.62 19.39 1.45
CA TRP A 67 -6.35 18.72 1.13
C TRP A 67 -5.63 19.34 -0.08
N ARG A 68 -6.37 19.99 -1.00
CA ARG A 68 -5.79 20.67 -2.17
C ARG A 68 -4.93 21.88 -1.79
N GLN A 69 -5.18 22.47 -0.62
CA GLN A 69 -4.44 23.64 -0.13
C GLN A 69 -3.19 23.26 0.67
N LEU A 70 -3.00 21.98 0.97
CA LEU A 70 -1.85 21.49 1.72
C LEU A 70 -0.63 21.29 0.81
N PRO A 71 0.60 21.51 1.31
CA PRO A 71 1.80 21.03 0.65
C PRO A 71 1.74 19.52 0.40
N GLN A 72 2.34 19.06 -0.70
CA GLN A 72 2.18 17.68 -1.19
C GLN A 72 2.41 16.59 -0.12
N GLU A 73 3.47 16.71 0.68
CA GLU A 73 3.76 15.75 1.76
C GLU A 73 2.72 15.78 2.89
N GLN A 74 2.22 16.98 3.23
CA GLN A 74 1.18 17.14 4.25
C GLN A 74 -0.17 16.62 3.75
N ALA A 75 -0.49 16.86 2.48
CA ALA A 75 -1.68 16.33 1.83
C ALA A 75 -1.65 14.79 1.80
N ALA A 76 -0.51 14.21 1.39
CA ALA A 76 -0.30 12.78 1.42
C ALA A 76 -0.51 12.23 2.84
N ARG A 77 0.11 12.86 3.84
CA ARG A 77 -0.02 12.48 5.26
C ARG A 77 -1.46 12.47 5.73
N ALA A 78 -2.20 13.53 5.44
CA ALA A 78 -3.60 13.64 5.83
C ALA A 78 -4.46 12.55 5.17
N VAL A 79 -4.22 12.22 3.90
CA VAL A 79 -4.88 11.10 3.22
C VAL A 79 -4.55 9.76 3.87
N TYR A 80 -3.28 9.50 4.17
CA TYR A 80 -2.86 8.26 4.82
C TYR A 80 -3.51 8.09 6.20
N GLU A 81 -3.49 9.14 7.03
CA GLU A 81 -4.09 9.11 8.37
C GLU A 81 -5.62 8.93 8.28
N PHE A 82 -6.29 9.60 7.35
CA PHE A 82 -7.71 9.38 7.06
C PHE A 82 -8.00 7.93 6.67
N CYS A 83 -7.28 7.39 5.67
CA CYS A 83 -7.47 6.01 5.24
C CYS A 83 -7.14 5.01 6.34
N ARG A 84 -6.17 5.31 7.21
CA ARG A 84 -5.81 4.41 8.31
C ARG A 84 -6.92 4.34 9.35
N ASP A 85 -7.35 5.49 9.86
CA ASP A 85 -8.13 5.57 11.10
C ASP A 85 -9.62 5.81 10.89
N GLU A 86 -10.02 6.50 9.83
CA GLU A 86 -11.43 6.82 9.57
C GLU A 86 -12.12 5.80 8.66
N ILE A 87 -11.35 5.11 7.83
CA ILE A 87 -11.82 3.95 7.07
C ILE A 87 -11.52 2.70 7.91
N LEU A 88 -12.54 2.17 8.57
CA LEU A 88 -12.35 1.09 9.54
C LEU A 88 -11.78 -0.17 8.90
N PHE A 89 -10.94 -0.91 9.64
CA PHE A 89 -10.57 -2.25 9.22
C PHE A 89 -11.82 -3.14 9.16
N GLY A 90 -12.02 -3.81 8.02
CA GLY A 90 -13.19 -4.64 7.74
C GLY A 90 -13.13 -5.27 6.35
N TYR A 91 -14.21 -5.96 6.00
CA TYR A 91 -14.33 -6.74 4.76
C TYR A 91 -15.51 -6.22 3.97
N ASN A 92 -15.25 -5.70 2.77
CA ASN A 92 -16.28 -5.17 1.89
C ASN A 92 -17.11 -6.29 1.26
N ALA A 93 -18.39 -6.03 1.02
CA ALA A 93 -19.28 -7.01 0.41
C ALA A 93 -18.87 -7.31 -1.03
N GLY A 94 -18.42 -6.31 -1.78
CA GLY A 94 -17.94 -6.44 -3.16
C GLY A 94 -16.51 -6.98 -3.32
N ALA A 95 -15.82 -7.30 -2.23
CA ALA A 95 -14.42 -7.74 -2.22
C ALA A 95 -13.46 -6.71 -2.88
N ASP A 96 -12.41 -7.19 -3.55
CA ASP A 96 -11.22 -6.40 -3.86
C ASP A 96 -11.38 -5.42 -5.03
N SER A 97 -12.29 -5.70 -5.96
CA SER A 97 -12.47 -4.92 -7.21
C SER A 97 -13.50 -3.80 -7.10
N LEU A 98 -13.84 -3.37 -5.88
CA LEU A 98 -14.76 -2.26 -5.66
C LEU A 98 -14.13 -0.93 -6.09
N PRO A 99 -14.90 -0.04 -6.77
CA PRO A 99 -14.48 1.34 -6.98
C PRO A 99 -14.21 2.07 -5.67
N MET A 100 -13.24 2.98 -5.67
CA MET A 100 -12.87 3.75 -4.47
C MET A 100 -14.05 4.58 -3.92
N SER A 101 -14.95 5.06 -4.78
CA SER A 101 -16.16 5.77 -4.36
C SER A 101 -17.07 4.90 -3.49
N ALA A 102 -17.24 3.62 -3.83
CA ALA A 102 -18.02 2.66 -3.06
C ALA A 102 -17.31 2.28 -1.74
N ILE A 103 -15.98 2.16 -1.77
CA ILE A 103 -15.19 1.87 -0.56
C ILE A 103 -15.31 3.04 0.44
N LEU A 104 -15.28 4.28 -0.05
CA LEU A 104 -15.51 5.46 0.80
C LEU A 104 -16.92 5.46 1.41
N GLU A 105 -17.94 5.13 0.61
CA GLU A 105 -19.33 5.06 1.08
C GLU A 105 -19.53 3.98 2.16
N GLU A 106 -18.91 2.81 2.01
CA GLU A 106 -18.96 1.75 3.02
C GLU A 106 -18.20 2.12 4.31
N GLY A 107 -17.24 3.05 4.25
CA GLY A 107 -16.48 3.52 5.42
C GLY A 107 -15.57 2.47 6.06
N LEU A 108 -15.29 1.37 5.35
CA LEU A 108 -14.44 0.29 5.83
C LEU A 108 -13.69 -0.39 4.68
N GLY A 109 -12.63 -1.11 5.03
CA GLY A 109 -11.93 -1.98 4.10
C GLY A 109 -10.80 -2.79 4.72
N HIS A 110 -10.19 -3.64 3.90
CA HIS A 110 -9.00 -4.42 4.23
C HIS A 110 -7.82 -3.93 3.40
N CYS A 111 -6.68 -4.63 3.44
CA CYS A 111 -5.47 -4.26 2.71
C CYS A 111 -5.71 -3.79 1.27
N ASN A 112 -6.44 -4.59 0.48
CA ASN A 112 -6.62 -4.34 -0.94
C ASN A 112 -7.55 -3.13 -1.20
N THR A 113 -8.71 -3.07 -0.55
CA THR A 113 -9.66 -1.96 -0.74
C THR A 113 -9.19 -0.65 -0.08
N LYS A 114 -8.51 -0.72 1.07
CA LYS A 114 -7.88 0.47 1.67
C LYS A 114 -6.72 0.97 0.83
N SER A 115 -5.95 0.09 0.19
CA SER A 115 -4.92 0.49 -0.79
C SER A 115 -5.55 1.16 -2.02
N THR A 116 -6.66 0.63 -2.53
CA THR A 116 -7.42 1.27 -3.62
C THR A 116 -7.85 2.70 -3.25
N LEU A 117 -8.48 2.89 -2.09
CA LEU A 117 -8.94 4.21 -1.65
C LEU A 117 -7.77 5.18 -1.42
N LEU A 118 -6.72 4.73 -0.74
CA LEU A 118 -5.49 5.50 -0.51
C LEU A 118 -4.87 5.96 -1.84
N MET A 119 -4.68 5.02 -2.77
CA MET A 119 -4.12 5.28 -4.09
C MET A 119 -4.94 6.31 -4.87
N GLY A 120 -6.26 6.15 -4.87
CA GLY A 120 -7.17 7.06 -5.57
C GLY A 120 -7.18 8.48 -4.99
N LEU A 121 -7.21 8.63 -3.66
CA LEU A 121 -7.15 9.93 -3.01
C LEU A 121 -5.82 10.65 -3.25
N LEU A 122 -4.69 9.91 -3.24
CA LEU A 122 -3.39 10.45 -3.59
C LEU A 122 -3.37 10.99 -5.03
N ARG A 123 -3.92 10.23 -5.98
CA ARG A 123 -3.98 10.65 -7.40
C ARG A 123 -4.87 11.85 -7.62
N ALA A 124 -5.99 11.95 -6.91
CA ALA A 124 -6.88 13.10 -6.95
C ALA A 124 -6.20 14.42 -6.54
N LEU A 125 -5.12 14.31 -5.75
CA LEU A 125 -4.26 15.40 -5.30
C LEU A 125 -2.97 15.53 -6.14
N ALA A 126 -2.91 14.88 -7.31
CA ALA A 126 -1.77 14.86 -8.20
C ALA A 126 -0.48 14.30 -7.55
N ILE A 127 -0.62 13.31 -6.66
CA ILE A 127 0.50 12.62 -6.01
C ILE A 127 0.70 11.26 -6.71
N PRO A 128 1.80 11.05 -7.46
CA PRO A 128 2.05 9.80 -8.14
C PRO A 128 2.22 8.64 -7.16
N CYS A 129 1.54 7.53 -7.45
CA CYS A 129 1.60 6.34 -6.63
C CYS A 129 1.39 5.07 -7.48
N ARG A 130 1.90 3.95 -6.99
CA ARG A 130 1.81 2.64 -7.65
C ARG A 130 1.41 1.56 -6.65
N LEU A 131 0.87 0.47 -7.16
CA LEU A 131 0.42 -0.66 -6.36
C LEU A 131 1.51 -1.74 -6.35
N ARG A 132 1.81 -2.30 -5.19
CA ARG A 132 2.65 -3.50 -5.10
C ARG A 132 1.80 -4.68 -4.62
N GLY A 133 1.93 -5.81 -5.31
CA GLY A 133 1.15 -7.01 -5.07
C GLY A 133 1.98 -8.16 -4.50
N PHE A 134 1.35 -8.93 -3.62
CA PHE A 134 1.93 -10.05 -2.88
C PHE A 134 0.89 -11.14 -2.65
N THR A 135 1.37 -12.29 -2.18
CA THR A 135 0.58 -13.16 -1.33
C THR A 135 1.11 -13.14 0.10
N ILE A 136 0.21 -13.31 1.06
CA ILE A 136 0.53 -13.46 2.48
C ILE A 136 0.08 -14.82 3.01
N ASP A 137 0.78 -15.35 4.01
CA ASP A 137 0.35 -16.56 4.71
C ASP A 137 -0.92 -16.30 5.53
N LYS A 138 -1.94 -17.16 5.37
CA LYS A 138 -3.21 -17.00 6.09
C LYS A 138 -3.07 -16.98 7.61
N ARG A 139 -1.98 -17.51 8.18
CA ARG A 139 -1.69 -17.43 9.63
C ARG A 139 -1.79 -16.00 10.15
N LEU A 140 -1.47 -15.00 9.33
CA LEU A 140 -1.64 -13.58 9.63
C LEU A 140 -3.09 -13.21 9.99
N GLN A 141 -4.05 -13.87 9.35
CA GLN A 141 -5.49 -13.64 9.55
C GLN A 141 -6.08 -14.46 10.69
N LYS A 142 -5.29 -15.31 11.38
CA LYS A 142 -5.77 -16.09 12.52
C LYS A 142 -6.23 -15.16 13.65
N GLY A 143 -7.47 -15.27 14.08
CA GLY A 143 -8.06 -14.40 15.11
C GLY A 143 -8.87 -13.24 14.51
N ALA A 144 -8.41 -12.62 13.42
CA ALA A 144 -9.21 -11.65 12.66
C ALA A 144 -10.34 -12.35 11.90
N MET A 145 -10.05 -13.48 11.26
CA MET A 145 -11.05 -14.36 10.68
C MET A 145 -11.68 -15.27 11.73
N THR A 146 -12.97 -15.56 11.57
CA THR A 146 -13.64 -16.59 12.39
C THR A 146 -13.10 -17.98 12.03
N PRO A 147 -13.13 -18.95 12.96
CA PRO A 147 -12.53 -20.28 12.73
C PRO A 147 -13.01 -20.98 11.46
N PHE A 148 -14.31 -20.88 11.16
CA PHE A 148 -14.88 -21.47 9.94
C PHE A 148 -14.35 -20.81 8.67
N VAL A 149 -14.36 -19.47 8.60
CA VAL A 149 -13.86 -18.75 7.42
C VAL A 149 -12.35 -18.99 7.26
N TYR A 150 -11.58 -18.96 8.36
CA TYR A 150 -10.15 -19.24 8.36
C TYR A 150 -9.81 -20.65 7.83
N PHE A 151 -10.62 -21.65 8.20
CA PHE A 151 -10.47 -23.01 7.70
C PHE A 151 -10.70 -23.07 6.19
N MET A 152 -11.73 -22.40 5.69
CA MET A 152 -12.10 -22.35 4.27
C MET A 152 -11.16 -21.49 3.41
N SER A 153 -10.41 -20.56 4.02
CA SER A 153 -9.47 -19.68 3.33
C SER A 153 -8.25 -20.43 2.79
N PRO A 154 -7.75 -20.04 1.59
CA PRO A 154 -6.54 -20.60 1.00
C PRO A 154 -5.32 -20.34 1.90
N LYS A 155 -4.27 -21.17 1.76
CA LYS A 155 -3.02 -21.01 2.53
C LYS A 155 -2.37 -19.64 2.31
N GLU A 156 -2.45 -19.15 1.08
CA GLU A 156 -1.96 -17.85 0.67
C GLU A 156 -3.12 -16.95 0.24
N ILE A 157 -3.11 -15.70 0.68
CA ILE A 157 -4.17 -14.71 0.43
C ILE A 157 -3.55 -13.55 -0.36
N LEU A 158 -4.30 -13.04 -1.35
CA LEU A 158 -3.89 -11.89 -2.16
C LEU A 158 -3.79 -10.64 -1.28
N HIS A 159 -2.73 -9.87 -1.46
CA HIS A 159 -2.43 -8.71 -0.64
C HIS A 159 -1.77 -7.60 -1.46
N THR A 160 -2.10 -6.36 -1.18
CA THR A 160 -1.50 -5.20 -1.82
C THR A 160 -1.19 -4.08 -0.83
N TRP A 161 -0.25 -3.23 -1.21
CA TRP A 161 -0.03 -1.92 -0.60
C TRP A 161 0.29 -0.86 -1.65
N VAL A 162 0.26 0.40 -1.22
CA VAL A 162 0.61 1.56 -2.05
C VAL A 162 2.04 2.00 -1.78
N GLU A 163 2.77 2.30 -2.85
CA GLU A 163 4.01 3.08 -2.79
C GLU A 163 3.72 4.47 -3.36
N VAL A 164 4.02 5.51 -2.59
CA VAL A 164 3.83 6.91 -2.98
C VAL A 164 5.17 7.53 -3.34
N ARG A 165 5.21 8.36 -4.39
CA ARG A 165 6.43 9.06 -4.78
C ARG A 165 6.46 10.46 -4.18
N LEU A 166 7.42 10.69 -3.28
CA LEU A 166 7.63 11.98 -2.61
C LEU A 166 9.13 12.32 -2.66
N HIS A 167 9.48 13.55 -3.02
CA HIS A 167 10.89 13.99 -3.09
C HIS A 167 11.81 13.01 -3.85
N GLU A 168 11.38 12.56 -5.05
CA GLU A 168 12.11 11.60 -5.89
C GLU A 168 12.36 10.21 -5.28
N ARG A 169 11.67 9.85 -4.19
CA ARG A 169 11.74 8.51 -3.60
C ARG A 169 10.36 7.86 -3.46
N TRP A 170 10.35 6.54 -3.53
CA TRP A 170 9.19 5.73 -3.19
C TRP A 170 9.12 5.53 -1.67
N VAL A 171 7.95 5.79 -1.10
CA VAL A 171 7.63 5.57 0.32
C VAL A 171 6.52 4.54 0.39
N VAL A 172 6.72 3.48 1.16
CA VAL A 172 5.74 2.40 1.33
C VAL A 172 4.69 2.80 2.38
N LEU A 173 3.41 2.65 2.06
CA LEU A 173 2.29 2.98 2.94
C LEU A 173 1.46 1.72 3.31
N GLU A 174 2.11 0.66 3.76
CA GLU A 174 1.45 -0.62 4.12
C GLU A 174 0.77 -0.54 5.49
N GLY A 175 1.23 0.33 6.38
CA GLY A 175 0.64 0.54 7.71
C GLY A 175 -0.79 1.08 7.72
N VAL A 176 -1.40 1.34 6.56
CA VAL A 176 -2.76 1.89 6.41
C VAL A 176 -3.86 0.94 6.88
N ILE A 177 -3.58 -0.36 7.03
CA ILE A 177 -4.62 -1.40 7.09
C ILE A 177 -5.49 -1.30 8.34
N LEU A 178 -4.88 -1.17 9.51
CA LEU A 178 -5.57 -1.26 10.79
C LEU A 178 -5.89 0.13 11.34
N ASP A 179 -7.15 0.36 11.66
CA ASP A 179 -7.55 1.52 12.45
C ASP A 179 -6.96 1.45 13.86
N GLU A 180 -6.66 2.62 14.42
CA GLU A 180 -6.02 2.73 15.73
C GLU A 180 -6.78 1.99 16.83
N GLN A 181 -8.11 2.03 16.83
CA GLN A 181 -8.92 1.37 17.85
C GLN A 181 -8.76 -0.15 17.79
N TYR A 182 -8.81 -0.76 16.60
CA TYR A 182 -8.56 -2.19 16.42
C TYR A 182 -7.15 -2.58 16.87
N LEU A 183 -6.13 -1.82 16.44
CA LEU A 183 -4.74 -2.11 16.81
C LEU A 183 -4.53 -2.04 18.32
N ARG A 184 -5.04 -1.00 18.99
CA ARG A 184 -4.98 -0.86 20.45
C ARG A 184 -5.67 -2.02 21.17
N ALA A 185 -6.81 -2.50 20.65
CA ALA A 185 -7.49 -3.66 21.24
C ALA A 185 -6.61 -4.91 21.22
N VAL A 186 -5.93 -5.18 20.09
CA VAL A 186 -5.01 -6.31 19.97
C VAL A 186 -3.78 -6.11 20.86
N GLN A 187 -3.23 -4.90 20.93
CA GLN A 187 -2.13 -4.56 21.84
C GLN A 187 -2.48 -4.81 23.31
N ASN A 188 -3.67 -4.38 23.75
CA ASN A 188 -4.14 -4.60 25.12
C ASN A 188 -4.30 -6.10 25.42
N LYS A 189 -4.86 -6.85 24.47
CA LYS A 189 -5.06 -8.30 24.58
C LYS A 189 -3.76 -9.09 24.75
N PHE A 190 -2.67 -8.60 24.17
CA PHE A 190 -1.34 -9.22 24.16
C PHE A 190 -0.27 -8.28 24.71
N SER A 191 -0.58 -7.54 25.77
CA SER A 191 0.30 -6.48 26.34
C SER A 191 1.67 -6.97 26.80
N ASN A 192 1.77 -8.26 27.14
CA ASN A 192 3.02 -8.91 27.55
C ASN A 192 3.81 -9.54 26.37
N CYS A 193 3.40 -9.33 25.12
CA CYS A 193 4.11 -9.86 23.94
C CYS A 193 5.39 -9.06 23.66
N GLN A 194 6.55 -9.69 23.85
CA GLN A 194 7.86 -9.07 23.62
C GLN A 194 8.61 -9.62 22.39
N HIS A 195 8.03 -10.57 21.67
CA HIS A 195 8.59 -11.16 20.47
C HIS A 195 7.78 -10.75 19.22
N ALA A 196 8.23 -11.20 18.05
CA ALA A 196 7.49 -11.03 16.81
C ALA A 196 6.04 -11.55 16.95
N PHE A 197 5.09 -10.79 16.42
CA PHE A 197 3.67 -11.07 16.53
C PHE A 197 3.10 -11.46 15.16
N LEU A 198 2.28 -12.51 15.14
CA LEU A 198 1.62 -13.02 13.93
C LEU A 198 0.18 -13.46 14.25
N GLY A 199 -0.79 -12.77 13.66
CA GLY A 199 -2.21 -13.03 13.87
C GLY A 199 -3.00 -11.72 13.95
N TYR A 200 -4.32 -11.81 14.04
CA TYR A 200 -5.20 -10.64 14.15
C TYR A 200 -4.95 -9.57 13.09
N ALA A 201 -4.66 -9.99 11.85
CA ALA A 201 -4.30 -9.11 10.75
C ALA A 201 -3.00 -8.30 11.00
N ILE A 202 -2.07 -8.82 11.80
CA ILE A 202 -0.78 -8.22 12.12
C ILE A 202 0.33 -9.25 11.88
N ALA A 203 1.42 -8.82 11.27
CA ALA A 203 2.70 -9.51 11.22
C ALA A 203 3.83 -8.49 11.37
N THR A 204 4.36 -8.35 12.60
CA THR A 204 5.32 -7.31 12.96
C THR A 204 6.36 -7.81 13.96
N PRO A 205 7.61 -7.30 13.93
CA PRO A 205 8.61 -7.64 14.93
C PRO A 205 8.25 -7.18 16.36
N CYS A 206 7.43 -6.12 16.50
CA CYS A 206 7.07 -5.56 17.80
C CYS A 206 5.61 -5.06 17.80
N LEU A 207 4.71 -5.80 18.45
CA LEU A 207 3.30 -5.42 18.55
C LEU A 207 3.09 -4.12 19.34
N ALA A 208 3.92 -3.84 20.34
CA ALA A 208 3.80 -2.63 21.15
C ALA A 208 4.13 -1.34 20.38
N LYS A 209 5.01 -1.42 19.37
CA LYS A 209 5.46 -0.28 18.56
C LYS A 209 5.59 -0.67 17.08
N PRO A 210 4.47 -1.00 16.39
CA PRO A 210 4.52 -1.27 14.95
C PRO A 210 4.73 0.04 14.20
N ALA A 211 5.35 -0.04 13.02
CA ALA A 211 5.68 1.12 12.20
C ALA A 211 4.48 1.64 11.40
N VAL A 212 3.34 1.91 12.06
CA VAL A 212 2.09 2.37 11.39
C VAL A 212 1.90 3.89 11.41
N GLN A 213 2.63 4.61 12.25
CA GLN A 213 2.59 6.07 12.27
C GLN A 213 3.49 6.63 11.19
N TRP A 214 2.94 7.51 10.34
CA TRP A 214 3.72 8.06 9.25
C TRP A 214 4.61 9.21 9.71
N THR A 215 5.91 9.03 9.48
CA THR A 215 6.97 10.00 9.84
C THR A 215 7.71 10.51 8.59
N GLY A 216 7.06 10.48 7.43
CA GLY A 216 7.71 10.69 6.13
C GLY A 216 8.55 9.48 5.66
N ARG A 217 8.44 8.33 6.33
CA ARG A 217 9.14 7.08 5.99
C ARG A 217 8.16 5.93 5.83
N ASP A 218 8.65 4.80 5.35
CA ASP A 218 7.85 3.61 5.13
C ASP A 218 7.07 3.19 6.38
N THR A 219 5.82 2.75 6.17
CA THR A 219 4.96 2.21 7.21
C THR A 219 4.64 0.75 6.94
N PHE A 220 4.55 -0.06 8.00
CA PHE A 220 4.32 -1.51 7.92
C PHE A 220 3.50 -2.06 9.09
N ILE A 221 2.68 -3.07 8.82
CA ILE A 221 1.92 -3.84 9.80
C ILE A 221 1.76 -5.33 9.44
N GLN A 222 1.91 -5.73 8.17
CA GLN A 222 1.77 -7.11 7.69
C GLN A 222 2.96 -7.63 6.89
N ARG A 223 4.02 -6.83 6.67
CA ARG A 223 5.20 -7.21 5.87
C ARG A 223 5.82 -8.56 6.27
N GLU A 224 5.90 -8.89 7.55
CA GLU A 224 6.51 -10.15 8.01
C GLU A 224 5.67 -11.39 7.66
N GLY A 225 4.46 -11.21 7.10
CA GLY A 225 3.58 -12.27 6.63
C GLY A 225 3.63 -12.53 5.13
N ILE A 226 4.48 -11.83 4.36
CA ILE A 226 4.63 -12.03 2.91
C ILE A 226 5.13 -13.44 2.63
N ALA A 227 4.42 -14.15 1.76
CA ALA A 227 4.78 -15.47 1.27
C ALA A 227 5.47 -15.39 -0.11
N ARG A 228 4.98 -14.52 -1.00
CA ARG A 228 5.54 -14.33 -2.34
C ARG A 228 5.28 -12.92 -2.85
N GLU A 229 6.27 -12.32 -3.50
CA GLU A 229 6.10 -11.08 -4.25
C GLU A 229 5.50 -11.39 -5.63
N LEU A 230 4.52 -10.59 -6.05
CA LEU A 230 3.88 -10.74 -7.37
C LEU A 230 4.40 -9.70 -8.36
N GLY A 231 4.64 -8.47 -7.92
CA GLY A 231 5.13 -7.40 -8.79
C GLY A 231 4.63 -6.00 -8.41
N VAL A 232 4.72 -5.09 -9.38
CA VAL A 232 4.31 -3.69 -9.27
C VAL A 232 3.42 -3.35 -10.46
N TRP A 233 2.30 -2.69 -10.19
CA TRP A 233 1.32 -2.27 -11.20
C TRP A 233 1.03 -0.78 -11.12
N ALA A 234 0.65 -0.20 -12.26
CA ALA A 234 0.22 1.19 -12.30
C ALA A 234 -1.20 1.35 -11.76
N SER A 235 -2.03 0.30 -11.70
CA SER A 235 -3.39 0.40 -11.17
C SER A 235 -3.89 -0.91 -10.55
N PRO A 236 -4.88 -0.85 -9.63
CA PRO A 236 -5.58 -2.04 -9.16
C PRO A 236 -6.33 -2.76 -10.29
N ASP A 237 -6.81 -2.04 -11.31
CA ASP A 237 -7.50 -2.62 -12.47
C ASP A 237 -6.59 -3.61 -13.23
N GLU A 238 -5.34 -3.19 -13.52
CA GLU A 238 -4.33 -4.07 -14.13
C GLU A 238 -4.04 -5.27 -13.24
N PHE A 239 -3.80 -5.01 -11.94
CA PHE A 239 -3.48 -6.06 -10.98
C PHE A 239 -4.59 -7.11 -10.88
N TYR A 240 -5.85 -6.73 -10.76
CA TYR A 240 -6.96 -7.68 -10.64
C TYR A 240 -7.35 -8.35 -11.96
N THR A 241 -6.92 -7.78 -13.10
CA THR A 241 -7.04 -8.46 -14.40
C THR A 241 -6.12 -9.68 -14.45
N GLU A 242 -4.89 -9.55 -13.95
CA GLU A 242 -3.89 -10.63 -13.88
C GLU A 242 -4.11 -11.57 -12.69
N HIS A 243 -4.46 -11.01 -11.53
CA HIS A 243 -4.58 -11.69 -10.26
C HIS A 243 -6.01 -11.62 -9.73
N LYS A 244 -6.89 -12.43 -10.30
CA LYS A 244 -8.28 -12.52 -9.85
C LYS A 244 -8.35 -13.05 -8.42
N THR A 245 -9.18 -12.40 -7.59
CA THR A 245 -9.56 -12.92 -6.29
C THR A 245 -10.16 -14.32 -6.43
N ASN A 246 -9.76 -15.24 -5.55
CA ASN A 246 -10.19 -16.65 -5.59
C ASN A 246 -11.65 -16.87 -5.10
N LEU A 247 -12.50 -15.86 -5.28
CA LEU A 247 -13.91 -15.79 -4.85
C LEU A 247 -14.85 -16.13 -6.02
N ASN A 248 -14.57 -17.22 -6.73
CA ASN A 248 -15.43 -17.70 -7.81
C ASN A 248 -16.41 -18.79 -7.31
N GLY A 249 -17.54 -18.93 -8.02
CA GLY A 249 -18.54 -19.98 -7.76
C GLY A 249 -19.18 -19.90 -6.37
N LEU A 250 -19.42 -21.06 -5.75
CA LEU A 250 -20.10 -21.15 -4.44
C LEU A 250 -19.36 -20.39 -3.32
N LYS A 251 -18.02 -20.37 -3.35
CA LYS A 251 -17.21 -19.64 -2.36
C LYS A 251 -17.41 -18.12 -2.49
N GLY A 252 -17.45 -17.62 -3.71
CA GLY A 252 -17.79 -16.22 -3.99
C GLY A 252 -19.19 -15.88 -3.49
N TRP A 253 -20.18 -16.69 -3.85
CA TRP A 253 -21.56 -16.49 -3.41
C TRP A 253 -21.69 -16.46 -1.87
N LEU A 254 -21.05 -17.41 -1.17
CA LEU A 254 -21.04 -17.45 0.30
C LEU A 254 -20.36 -16.22 0.90
N TYR A 255 -19.27 -15.75 0.27
CA TYR A 255 -18.60 -14.53 0.71
C TYR A 255 -19.53 -13.32 0.60
N HIS A 256 -20.04 -13.04 -0.60
CA HIS A 256 -20.89 -11.89 -0.89
C HIS A 256 -22.20 -11.89 -0.08
N ARG A 257 -22.70 -13.06 0.32
CA ARG A 257 -23.94 -13.16 1.10
C ARG A 257 -23.74 -13.18 2.62
N PHE A 258 -22.68 -13.83 3.11
CA PHE A 258 -22.55 -14.17 4.53
C PHE A 258 -21.18 -13.92 5.15
N PHE A 259 -20.06 -14.32 4.52
CA PHE A 259 -18.77 -14.33 5.23
C PHE A 259 -18.29 -12.95 5.64
N TYR A 260 -18.42 -11.93 4.78
CA TYR A 260 -17.98 -10.57 5.12
C TYR A 260 -18.70 -10.05 6.39
N LYS A 261 -19.99 -10.35 6.56
CA LYS A 261 -20.77 -9.94 7.74
C LYS A 261 -20.24 -10.59 9.02
N VAL A 262 -19.96 -11.90 8.96
CA VAL A 262 -19.44 -12.66 10.11
C VAL A 262 -18.04 -12.18 10.48
N LEU A 263 -17.20 -11.92 9.47
CA LEU A 263 -15.88 -11.34 9.66
C LEU A 263 -15.97 -9.94 10.30
N ASN A 264 -16.82 -9.06 9.77
CA ASN A 264 -17.00 -7.71 10.29
C ASN A 264 -17.55 -7.70 11.71
N ASN A 265 -18.46 -8.62 12.06
CA ASN A 265 -18.92 -8.78 13.43
C ASN A 265 -17.77 -9.19 14.38
N ASN A 266 -16.89 -10.09 13.95
CA ASN A 266 -15.71 -10.47 14.75
C ASN A 266 -14.71 -9.32 14.88
N VAL A 267 -14.44 -8.58 13.80
CA VAL A 267 -13.56 -7.39 13.82
C VAL A 267 -14.13 -6.32 14.74
N ARG A 268 -15.44 -6.05 14.68
CA ARG A 268 -16.12 -5.12 15.60
C ARG A 268 -15.97 -5.56 17.05
N ARG A 269 -16.22 -6.83 17.34
CA ARG A 269 -16.05 -7.40 18.69
C ARG A 269 -14.62 -7.22 19.21
N ILE A 270 -13.60 -7.49 18.38
CA ILE A 270 -12.20 -7.25 18.75
C ILE A 270 -11.97 -5.76 19.05
N ARG A 271 -12.48 -4.86 18.20
CA ARG A 271 -12.37 -3.41 18.40
C ARG A 271 -13.02 -2.92 19.70
N GLU A 272 -14.14 -3.53 20.09
CA GLU A 272 -14.89 -3.22 21.33
C GLU A 272 -14.21 -3.77 22.60
N GLU A 273 -13.45 -4.89 22.51
CA GLU A 273 -12.66 -5.45 23.62
C GLU A 273 -11.63 -4.45 24.18
N ALA A 274 -11.26 -3.39 23.46
CA ALA A 274 -10.37 -2.34 23.94
C ALA A 274 -10.86 -1.61 25.21
N HIS A 275 -12.18 -1.59 25.44
CA HIS A 275 -12.80 -0.85 26.55
C HIS A 275 -12.91 -1.67 27.85
N ASP A 276 -12.62 -2.97 27.79
CA ASP A 276 -12.79 -3.86 28.95
C ASP A 276 -11.44 -4.13 29.63
N SER A 277 -11.09 -3.27 30.59
CA SER A 277 -9.86 -3.36 31.39
C SER A 277 -9.80 -4.59 32.31
N THR A 278 -10.82 -5.45 32.30
CA THR A 278 -10.88 -6.69 33.10
C THR A 278 -10.47 -7.94 32.32
N ALA A 279 -10.20 -7.83 31.01
CA ALA A 279 -9.73 -8.95 30.21
C ALA A 279 -8.31 -9.39 30.63
N LEU A 280 -8.20 -10.56 31.25
CA LEU A 280 -6.93 -11.22 31.55
C LEU A 280 -6.02 -11.23 30.31
N SER A 281 -4.82 -10.64 30.42
CA SER A 281 -3.77 -10.73 29.41
C SER A 281 -3.59 -12.17 28.98
N ARG A 282 -3.78 -12.47 27.70
CA ARG A 282 -3.53 -13.82 27.18
C ARG A 282 -2.03 -14.00 26.96
N THR A 283 -1.52 -15.19 27.27
CA THR A 283 -0.17 -15.59 26.88
C THR A 283 -0.07 -15.63 25.35
N CYS A 284 0.96 -14.98 24.81
CA CYS A 284 1.23 -14.98 23.38
C CYS A 284 1.98 -16.30 23.04
N GLU A 285 1.27 -17.32 22.60
CA GLU A 285 1.86 -18.64 22.26
C GLU A 285 2.31 -18.72 20.78
N HIS A 286 2.71 -17.61 20.19
CA HIS A 286 3.22 -17.62 18.82
C HIS A 286 4.68 -18.07 18.83
N ARG A 287 4.93 -19.34 18.46
CA ARG A 287 6.29 -19.80 18.11
C ARG A 287 6.83 -18.91 16.98
N GLU A 288 8.09 -18.51 17.08
CA GLU A 288 8.80 -17.85 15.98
C GLU A 288 8.51 -18.61 14.68
N PRO A 289 8.15 -17.92 13.58
CA PRO A 289 8.07 -18.59 12.29
C PRO A 289 9.45 -19.21 12.01
N PRO A 290 9.52 -20.46 11.52
CA PRO A 290 10.80 -21.05 11.16
C PRO A 290 11.50 -20.12 10.17
N ARG A 291 12.73 -19.72 10.49
CA ARG A 291 13.57 -18.97 9.54
C ARG A 291 13.63 -19.78 8.27
N SER A 292 13.24 -19.20 7.14
CA SER A 292 13.50 -19.79 5.84
C SER A 292 15.00 -20.06 5.75
N SER A 293 15.39 -21.33 5.65
CA SER A 293 16.73 -21.71 5.25
C SER A 293 16.95 -21.15 3.84
N ASN A 294 17.95 -20.28 3.69
CA ASN A 294 18.48 -19.84 2.40
C ASN A 294 18.80 -21.01 1.48
#